data_AF-A0A3T1ARF3-F1
#
_entry.id   AF-A0A3T1ARF3-F1
#
_cell.length_a   1.000
_cell.length_b   1.000
_cell.length_c   1.000
_cell.angle_alpha   90.00
_cell.angle_beta   90.00
_cell.angle_gamma   90.00
#
_symmetry.space_group_name_H-M   'P 1'
#
loop_
_entity.id
_entity.type
_entity.pdbx_description
1 polymer ?
#
loop_
_entity_poly.entity_id
_entity_poly.type
_entity_poly.pdbx_seq_one_letter_code
_entity_poly.pdbx_strand_id
1 'polypeptide(L)'
;MHGYELRKELATKLGTLRAAISYGTLYPTLKRLKLAGWIGEAEATETSDIIPPMTSKRGRVVYKITAEGKERFADLLTQTGPETYDDTGFGVHFTFFSRTDRATRLRILEGRRRRVEERREGLREVLARAADRLDAYTLELQRHGLDACEREVRWLEELITNERSGRAPSRSRTLASETATPPEDPRPHSDRP
;
A
#
# COMPACT_ATOMS: atom_id res chain seq x y z
N MET A 1 6.87 -17.36 10.67
CA MET A 1 7.09 -15.97 11.12
C MET A 1 6.39 -15.74 12.43
N HIS A 2 7.00 -15.01 13.37
CA HIS A 2 6.36 -14.63 14.62
C HIS A 2 5.35 -13.49 14.43
N GLY A 3 4.42 -13.34 15.38
CA GLY A 3 3.40 -12.27 15.32
C GLY A 3 4.00 -10.85 15.27
N TYR A 4 5.08 -10.59 16.01
CA TYR A 4 5.75 -9.28 15.97
C TYR A 4 6.41 -9.01 14.62
N GLU A 5 7.04 -10.02 14.02
CA GLU A 5 7.67 -9.94 12.71
C GLU A 5 6.62 -9.71 11.63
N LEU A 6 5.48 -10.38 11.74
CA LEU A 6 4.36 -10.21 10.83
C LEU A 6 3.83 -8.78 10.86
N ARG A 7 3.69 -8.18 12.04
CA ARG A 7 3.31 -6.77 12.15
C ARG A 7 4.33 -5.85 11.47
N LYS A 8 5.64 -6.11 11.69
CA LYS A 8 6.72 -5.33 11.08
C LYS A 8 6.70 -5.46 9.55
N GLU A 9 6.51 -6.67 9.03
CA GLU A 9 6.45 -6.91 7.59
C GLU A 9 5.21 -6.28 6.96
N LEU A 10 4.05 -6.33 7.63
CA LEU A 10 2.84 -5.64 7.19
C LEU A 10 3.05 -4.12 7.13
N ALA A 11 3.70 -3.53 8.12
CA ALA A 11 4.07 -2.12 8.14
C ALA A 11 4.96 -1.73 6.95
N THR A 12 5.95 -2.57 6.64
CA THR A 12 6.85 -2.35 5.49
C THR A 12 6.11 -2.46 4.15
N LYS A 13 5.23 -3.47 3.98
CA LYS A 13 4.57 -3.73 2.69
C LYS A 13 3.42 -2.78 2.40
N LEU A 14 2.53 -2.56 3.36
CA LEU A 14 1.34 -1.72 3.18
C LEU A 14 1.64 -0.22 3.40
N GLY A 15 2.80 0.09 3.98
CA GLY A 15 3.17 1.44 4.41
C GLY A 15 2.62 1.77 5.79
N THR A 16 3.32 2.65 6.50
CA THR A 16 3.07 3.00 7.91
C THR A 16 1.65 3.51 8.16
N LEU A 17 1.08 4.26 7.22
CA LEU A 17 -0.27 4.83 7.34
C LEU A 17 -1.39 3.80 7.16
N ARG A 18 -1.16 2.71 6.40
CA ARG A 18 -2.19 1.68 6.11
C ARG A 18 -2.06 0.44 6.99
N ALA A 19 -0.90 0.20 7.59
CA ALA A 19 -0.63 -0.95 8.44
C ALA A 19 -0.64 -0.63 9.95
N ALA A 20 -1.47 0.32 10.38
CA ALA A 20 -1.75 0.57 11.80
C ALA A 20 -2.55 -0.58 12.46
N ILE A 21 -2.07 -1.81 12.31
CA ILE A 21 -2.66 -3.01 12.89
C ILE A 21 -2.17 -3.11 14.33
N SER A 22 -3.10 -2.97 15.27
CA SER A 22 -2.79 -3.13 16.69
C SER A 22 -2.53 -4.61 17.02
N TYR A 23 -1.75 -4.87 18.08
CA TYR A 23 -1.61 -6.24 18.60
C TYR A 23 -2.95 -6.82 19.07
N GLY A 24 -3.85 -5.98 19.58
CA GLY A 24 -5.21 -6.35 19.96
C GLY A 24 -6.06 -6.84 18.79
N THR A 25 -5.76 -6.43 17.55
CA THR A 25 -6.43 -6.93 16.34
C THR A 25 -5.67 -8.12 15.73
N LEU A 26 -4.34 -8.07 15.75
CA LEU A 26 -3.48 -9.06 15.10
C LEU A 26 -3.66 -10.45 15.71
N TYR A 27 -3.49 -10.58 17.03
CA TYR A 27 -3.49 -11.89 17.68
C TYR A 27 -4.85 -12.59 17.64
N PRO A 28 -6.00 -11.91 17.89
CA PRO A 28 -7.30 -12.54 17.67
C PRO A 28 -7.53 -12.97 16.23
N THR A 29 -7.01 -12.21 15.25
CA THR A 29 -7.10 -12.60 13.85
C THR A 29 -6.25 -13.84 13.57
N LEU A 30 -5.01 -13.90 14.04
CA LEU A 30 -4.16 -15.10 13.93
C LEU A 30 -4.82 -16.32 14.57
N LYS A 31 -5.47 -16.16 15.74
CA LYS A 31 -6.23 -17.23 16.37
C LYS A 31 -7.37 -17.74 15.48
N ARG A 32 -8.14 -16.83 14.86
CA ARG A 32 -9.22 -17.19 13.92
C ARG A 32 -8.69 -17.89 12.67
N LEU A 33 -7.62 -17.38 12.08
CA LEU A 33 -6.98 -17.98 10.90
C LEU A 33 -6.46 -19.40 11.20
N LYS A 34 -5.90 -19.61 12.41
CA LYS A 34 -5.45 -20.92 12.86
C LYS A 34 -6.62 -21.88 13.06
N LEU A 35 -7.69 -21.41 13.72
CA LEU A 35 -8.91 -22.20 13.92
C LEU A 35 -9.55 -22.61 12.57
N ALA A 36 -9.49 -21.73 11.57
CA ALA A 36 -9.99 -22.00 10.22
C ALA A 36 -9.05 -22.89 9.38
N GLY A 37 -7.90 -23.31 9.92
CA GLY A 37 -6.94 -24.14 9.19
C GLY A 37 -6.16 -23.41 8.09
N TRP A 38 -6.25 -22.09 7.97
CA TRP A 38 -5.52 -21.31 6.95
C TRP A 38 -4.07 -21.00 7.34
N ILE A 39 -3.76 -21.08 8.63
CA ILE A 39 -2.37 -21.03 9.12
C ILE A 39 -2.16 -22.14 10.16
N GLY A 40 -0.94 -22.67 10.22
CA GLY A 40 -0.48 -23.61 11.23
C GLY A 40 0.64 -23.03 12.09
N GLU A 41 0.99 -23.75 13.15
CA GLU A 41 2.20 -23.51 13.92
C GLU A 41 3.30 -24.39 13.35
N ALA A 42 4.39 -23.77 12.89
CA ALA A 42 5.61 -24.53 12.65
C ALA A 42 6.23 -24.81 14.02
N GLU A 43 6.50 -26.09 14.31
CA GLU A 43 7.43 -26.41 15.39
C GLU A 43 8.72 -25.68 15.07
N ALA A 44 9.25 -24.95 16.06
CA ALA A 44 10.57 -24.35 15.94
C ALA A 44 11.55 -25.52 15.77
N THR A 45 11.87 -25.85 14.52
CA THR A 45 12.95 -26.78 14.22
C THR A 45 14.16 -26.26 14.97
N GLU A 46 14.79 -27.14 15.75
CA GLU A 46 15.85 -26.88 16.73
C GLU A 46 17.15 -26.36 16.06
N THR A 47 17.07 -25.26 15.33
CA THR A 47 18.16 -24.67 14.55
C THR A 47 18.23 -23.16 14.72
N SER A 48 17.75 -22.67 15.86
CA SER A 48 18.06 -21.33 16.35
C SER A 48 18.71 -21.49 17.71
N ASP A 49 20.03 -21.56 17.66
CA ASP A 49 21.04 -21.27 18.68
C ASP A 49 20.81 -21.77 20.12
N ILE A 50 21.86 -22.42 20.61
CA ILE A 50 22.17 -22.79 21.99
C ILE A 50 21.63 -21.73 22.98
N ILE A 51 20.47 -22.00 23.59
CA ILE A 51 19.98 -21.26 24.78
C ILE A 51 20.04 -22.22 25.97
N PRO A 52 20.64 -21.83 27.12
CA PRO A 52 20.75 -22.69 28.29
C PRO A 52 19.38 -23.11 28.84
N PRO A 53 19.26 -24.31 29.43
CA PRO A 53 17.99 -24.93 29.75
C PRO A 53 17.43 -24.41 31.09
N MET A 54 17.14 -23.11 31.23
CA MET A 54 16.58 -22.56 32.49
C MET A 54 15.60 -21.38 32.33
N THR A 55 14.92 -21.22 31.19
CA THR A 55 13.76 -20.31 31.11
C THR A 55 12.56 -21.03 30.49
N SER A 56 11.39 -20.84 31.11
CA SER A 56 10.11 -21.47 30.78
C SER A 56 9.85 -21.59 29.27
N LYS A 57 9.82 -22.83 28.78
CA LYS A 57 9.59 -23.22 27.37
C LYS A 57 8.14 -22.98 26.91
N ARG A 58 7.66 -21.73 26.90
CA ARG A 58 6.66 -21.35 25.89
C ARG A 58 7.43 -20.83 24.69
N GLY A 59 7.88 -21.75 23.85
CA GLY A 59 8.53 -21.43 22.58
C GLY A 59 7.71 -20.38 21.82
N ARG A 60 8.40 -19.41 21.20
CA ARG A 60 7.74 -18.37 20.43
C ARG A 60 6.98 -19.03 19.27
N VAL A 61 5.66 -18.78 19.17
CA VAL A 61 4.83 -19.37 18.12
C VAL A 61 5.25 -18.86 16.75
N VAL A 62 5.62 -19.77 15.85
CA VAL A 62 5.95 -19.48 14.46
C VAL A 62 4.73 -19.81 13.60
N TYR A 63 4.10 -18.82 12.99
CA TYR A 63 2.99 -19.05 12.07
C TYR A 63 3.49 -19.36 10.66
N LYS A 64 2.83 -20.30 9.99
CA LYS A 64 3.06 -20.68 8.59
C LYS A 64 1.72 -20.83 7.88
N ILE A 65 1.61 -20.30 6.66
CA ILE A 65 0.42 -20.50 5.82
C ILE A 65 0.30 -21.97 5.40
N THR A 66 -0.91 -22.53 5.47
CA THR A 66 -1.21 -23.90 5.03
C THR A 66 -1.47 -23.97 3.53
N ALA A 67 -1.77 -25.16 2.97
CA ALA A 67 -2.16 -25.29 1.58
C ALA A 67 -3.53 -24.64 1.34
N GLU A 68 -4.49 -24.94 2.21
CA GLU A 68 -5.84 -24.37 2.23
C GLU A 68 -5.80 -22.84 2.41
N GLY A 69 -4.86 -22.35 3.23
CA GLY A 69 -4.62 -20.93 3.39
C GLY A 69 -4.11 -20.24 2.13
N LYS A 70 -3.26 -20.92 1.35
CA LYS A 70 -2.77 -20.39 0.06
C LYS A 70 -3.89 -20.33 -0.97
N GLU A 71 -4.75 -21.34 -1.03
CA GLU A 71 -5.93 -21.36 -1.90
C GLU A 71 -6.88 -20.22 -1.52
N ARG A 72 -7.24 -20.11 -0.23
CA ARG A 72 -8.08 -19.02 0.26
C ARG A 72 -7.48 -17.65 -0.03
N PHE A 73 -6.17 -17.50 0.11
CA PHE A 73 -5.48 -16.26 -0.22
C PHE A 73 -5.55 -15.95 -1.72
N ALA A 74 -5.36 -16.95 -2.59
CA ALA A 74 -5.51 -16.78 -4.04
C ALA A 74 -6.93 -16.33 -4.41
N ASP A 75 -7.97 -16.96 -3.81
CA ASP A 75 -9.36 -16.56 -4.01
C ASP A 75 -9.57 -15.09 -3.63
N LEU A 76 -9.08 -14.68 -2.45
CA LEU A 76 -9.17 -13.29 -1.98
C LEU A 76 -8.49 -12.31 -2.95
N LEU A 77 -7.38 -12.68 -3.59
CA LEU A 77 -6.70 -11.81 -4.56
C LEU A 77 -7.48 -11.64 -5.87
N THR A 78 -8.35 -12.59 -6.22
CA THR A 78 -9.18 -12.54 -7.43
C THR A 78 -10.53 -11.87 -7.21
N GLN A 79 -10.95 -11.69 -5.96
CA GLN A 79 -12.19 -10.99 -5.61
C GLN A 79 -12.10 -9.53 -6.04
N THR A 80 -13.19 -9.06 -6.65
CA THR A 80 -13.34 -7.68 -7.08
C THR A 80 -14.72 -7.19 -6.68
N GLY A 81 -14.75 -6.12 -5.87
CA GLY A 81 -15.95 -5.57 -5.30
C GLY A 81 -15.71 -4.18 -4.69
N PRO A 82 -16.78 -3.50 -4.22
CA PRO A 82 -16.69 -2.15 -3.66
C PRO A 82 -15.62 -1.97 -2.57
N GLU A 83 -15.39 -3.00 -1.74
CA GLU A 83 -14.37 -3.08 -0.70
C GLU A 83 -12.94 -3.09 -1.27
N THR A 84 -12.74 -3.64 -2.46
CA THR A 84 -11.42 -3.66 -3.12
C THR A 84 -11.04 -2.32 -3.74
N TYR A 85 -12.01 -1.39 -3.84
CA TYR A 85 -11.82 -0.06 -4.42
C TYR A 85 -11.68 1.04 -3.35
N ASP A 86 -11.99 0.74 -2.08
CA ASP A 86 -11.84 1.71 -0.99
C ASP A 86 -10.38 1.97 -0.64
N ASP A 87 -10.12 3.01 0.17
CA ASP A 87 -8.75 3.47 0.45
C ASP A 87 -7.89 2.38 1.12
N THR A 88 -8.51 1.49 1.89
CA THR A 88 -7.82 0.44 2.65
C THR A 88 -7.65 -0.82 1.79
N GLY A 89 -8.74 -1.34 1.25
CA GLY A 89 -8.76 -2.53 0.41
C GLY A 89 -7.93 -2.36 -0.86
N PHE A 90 -8.03 -1.21 -1.54
CA PHE A 90 -7.20 -0.96 -2.71
C PHE A 90 -5.71 -1.06 -2.39
N GLY A 91 -5.28 -0.45 -1.28
CA GLY A 91 -3.89 -0.51 -0.84
C GLY A 91 -3.41 -1.94 -0.61
N VAL A 92 -4.23 -2.78 0.02
CA VAL A 92 -3.91 -4.20 0.26
C VAL A 92 -3.75 -4.95 -1.06
N HIS A 93 -4.74 -4.87 -1.96
CA HIS A 93 -4.68 -5.55 -3.26
C HIS A 93 -3.48 -5.07 -4.08
N PHE A 94 -3.21 -3.77 -4.10
CA PHE A 94 -2.09 -3.18 -4.83
C PHE A 94 -0.74 -3.79 -4.43
N THR A 95 -0.52 -4.09 -3.14
CA THR A 95 0.73 -4.76 -2.70
C THR A 95 0.94 -6.16 -3.26
N PHE A 96 -0.12 -6.80 -3.74
CA PHE A 96 -0.09 -8.16 -4.29
C PHE A 96 -0.32 -8.22 -5.79
N PHE A 97 -0.36 -7.09 -6.50
CA PHE A 97 -0.56 -7.04 -7.94
C PHE A 97 0.42 -7.90 -8.75
N SER A 98 1.64 -8.12 -8.25
CA SER A 98 2.61 -9.04 -8.86
C SER A 98 2.20 -10.52 -8.83
N ARG A 99 1.20 -10.88 -8.03
CA ARG A 99 0.64 -12.23 -7.87
C ARG A 99 -0.80 -12.36 -8.38
N THR A 100 -1.37 -11.29 -8.90
CA THR A 100 -2.73 -11.24 -9.44
C THR A 100 -2.68 -11.26 -10.96
N ASP A 101 -3.71 -11.75 -11.65
CA ASP A 101 -3.76 -11.67 -13.10
C ASP A 101 -4.07 -10.24 -13.59
N ARG A 102 -3.76 -9.97 -14.86
CA ARG A 102 -3.91 -8.65 -15.47
C ARG A 102 -5.36 -8.15 -15.51
N ALA A 103 -6.33 -9.03 -15.77
CA ALA A 103 -7.72 -8.63 -15.89
C ALA A 103 -8.27 -8.19 -14.52
N THR A 104 -7.92 -8.91 -13.46
CA THR A 104 -8.25 -8.53 -12.08
C THR A 104 -7.58 -7.22 -11.68
N ARG A 105 -6.29 -7.02 -11.98
CA ARG A 105 -5.60 -5.73 -11.73
C ARG A 105 -6.31 -4.55 -12.39
N LEU A 106 -6.65 -4.68 -13.67
CA LEU A 106 -7.36 -3.64 -14.41
C LEU A 106 -8.72 -3.33 -13.78
N ARG A 107 -9.49 -4.36 -13.42
CA ARG A 107 -10.80 -4.18 -12.79
C ARG A 107 -10.71 -3.41 -11.46
N ILE A 108 -9.71 -3.72 -10.64
CA ILE A 108 -9.46 -3.03 -9.37
C ILE A 108 -9.04 -1.57 -9.60
N LEU A 109 -8.12 -1.33 -10.55
CA LEU A 109 -7.67 0.02 -10.90
C LEU A 109 -8.82 0.89 -11.43
N GLU A 110 -9.65 0.35 -12.32
CA GLU A 110 -10.79 1.05 -12.90
C GLU A 110 -11.87 1.33 -11.86
N GLY A 111 -12.16 0.37 -10.98
CA GLY A 111 -13.08 0.54 -9.86
C GLY A 111 -12.60 1.62 -8.88
N ARG A 112 -11.31 1.61 -8.55
CA ARG A 112 -10.68 2.65 -7.73
C ARG A 112 -10.78 4.02 -8.39
N ARG A 113 -10.46 4.12 -9.69
CA ARG A 113 -10.53 5.39 -10.43
C ARG A 113 -11.94 5.97 -10.36
N ARG A 114 -12.98 5.17 -10.61
CA ARG A 114 -14.37 5.61 -10.52
C ARG A 114 -14.71 6.18 -9.13
N ARG A 115 -14.34 5.48 -8.05
CA ARG A 115 -14.56 5.95 -6.67
C ARG A 115 -13.88 7.29 -6.38
N VAL A 116 -12.66 7.49 -6.89
CA VAL A 116 -11.91 8.73 -6.69
C VAL A 116 -12.49 9.86 -7.55
N GLU A 117 -12.92 9.58 -8.77
CA GLU A 117 -13.62 10.54 -9.64
C GLU A 117 -14.94 11.02 -9.03
N GLU A 118 -15.75 10.12 -8.47
CA GLU A 118 -16.98 10.44 -7.75
C GLU A 118 -16.69 11.36 -6.54
N ARG A 119 -15.67 11.03 -5.76
CA ARG A 119 -15.24 11.84 -4.60
C ARG A 119 -14.75 13.24 -5.03
N ARG A 120 -13.95 13.29 -6.10
CA ARG A 120 -13.43 14.52 -6.70
C ARG A 120 -14.58 15.44 -7.12
N GLU A 121 -15.58 14.88 -7.81
CA GLU A 121 -16.72 15.67 -8.27
C GLU A 121 -17.56 16.20 -7.10
N GLY A 122 -17.83 15.37 -6.10
CA GLY A 122 -18.50 15.82 -4.87
C GLY A 122 -17.76 16.97 -4.19
N LEU A 123 -16.42 16.93 -4.11
CA LEU A 123 -15.62 18.03 -3.56
C LEU A 123 -15.70 19.30 -4.40
N ARG A 124 -15.71 19.20 -5.73
CA ARG A 124 -15.89 20.37 -6.61
C ARG A 124 -17.25 21.03 -6.41
N GLU A 125 -18.31 20.23 -6.30
CA GLU A 125 -19.65 20.76 -6.02
C GLU A 125 -19.75 21.44 -4.64
N VAL A 126 -19.08 20.89 -3.63
CA VAL A 126 -19.03 21.50 -2.29
C VAL A 126 -18.32 22.85 -2.37
N LEU A 127 -17.15 22.91 -3.01
CA LEU A 127 -16.40 24.15 -3.19
C LEU A 127 -17.21 25.19 -3.96
N ALA A 128 -17.86 24.81 -5.06
CA ALA A 128 -18.67 25.71 -5.88
C ALA A 128 -19.86 26.32 -5.12
N ARG A 129 -20.47 25.55 -4.20
CA ARG A 129 -21.66 26.00 -3.44
C ARG A 129 -21.35 26.70 -2.13
N ALA A 130 -20.22 26.38 -1.51
CA ALA A 130 -19.92 26.77 -0.12
C ALA A 130 -18.72 27.72 0.00
N ALA A 131 -18.05 28.11 -1.09
CA ALA A 131 -16.87 28.97 -1.06
C ALA A 131 -17.06 30.24 -0.21
N ASP A 132 -18.20 30.91 -0.35
CA ASP A 132 -18.48 32.17 0.38
C ASP A 132 -18.99 31.95 1.81
N ARG A 133 -19.26 30.70 2.21
CA ARG A 133 -19.84 30.34 3.51
C ARG A 133 -18.84 29.71 4.48
N LEU A 134 -17.72 29.20 3.95
CA LEU A 134 -16.68 28.55 4.73
C LEU A 134 -15.61 29.57 5.14
N ASP A 135 -15.03 29.39 6.32
CA ASP A 135 -13.84 30.14 6.69
C ASP A 135 -12.64 29.69 5.84
N ALA A 136 -11.59 30.53 5.83
CA ALA A 136 -10.41 30.31 5.01
C ALA A 136 -9.72 28.96 5.27
N TYR A 137 -9.61 28.52 6.53
CA TYR A 137 -8.91 27.26 6.84
C TYR A 137 -9.74 26.04 6.44
N THR A 138 -11.05 26.09 6.63
CA THR A 138 -11.95 25.02 6.14
C THR A 138 -11.92 24.93 4.62
N LEU A 139 -11.90 26.08 3.92
CA LEU A 139 -11.79 26.12 2.47
C LEU A 139 -10.48 25.50 1.97
N GLU A 140 -9.35 25.84 2.60
CA GLU A 140 -8.05 25.23 2.29
C GLU A 140 -8.02 23.72 2.53
N LEU A 141 -8.68 23.23 3.58
CA LEU A 141 -8.80 21.79 3.82
C LEU A 141 -9.57 21.07 2.70
N GLN A 142 -10.67 21.67 2.20
CA GLN A 142 -11.42 21.12 1.07
C GLN A 142 -10.60 21.14 -0.22
N ARG A 143 -9.86 22.23 -0.49
CA ARG A 143 -8.95 22.35 -1.64
C ARG A 143 -7.86 21.28 -1.61
N HIS A 144 -7.23 21.07 -0.46
CA HIS A 144 -6.23 20.02 -0.30
C HIS A 144 -6.82 18.61 -0.58
N GLY A 145 -8.04 18.35 -0.13
CA GLY A 145 -8.76 17.11 -0.45
C GLY A 145 -9.03 16.93 -1.94
N LEU A 146 -9.42 18.00 -2.63
CA LEU A 146 -9.64 17.99 -4.08
C LEU A 146 -8.34 17.70 -4.83
N ASP A 147 -7.25 18.40 -4.48
CA ASP A 147 -5.92 18.21 -5.07
C ASP A 147 -5.42 16.77 -4.90
N ALA A 148 -5.67 16.17 -3.73
CA ALA A 148 -5.33 14.77 -3.48
C ALA A 148 -6.09 13.82 -4.42
N CYS A 149 -7.39 14.04 -4.59
CA CYS A 149 -8.21 13.24 -5.51
C CYS A 149 -7.75 13.41 -6.97
N GLU A 150 -7.45 14.64 -7.40
CA GLU A 150 -6.96 14.90 -8.76
C GLU A 150 -5.62 14.25 -9.06
N ARG A 151 -4.67 14.32 -8.12
CA ARG A 151 -3.38 13.61 -8.23
C ARG A 151 -3.58 12.11 -8.33
N GLU A 152 -4.48 11.55 -7.52
CA GLU A 152 -4.76 10.12 -7.52
C GLU A 152 -5.42 9.66 -8.83
N VAL A 153 -6.38 10.41 -9.38
CA VAL A 153 -6.99 10.08 -10.69
C VAL A 153 -5.92 10.01 -11.78
N ARG A 154 -5.06 11.04 -11.89
CA ARG A 154 -3.98 11.05 -12.90
C ARG A 154 -3.05 9.83 -12.75
N TRP A 155 -2.66 9.53 -11.51
CA TRP A 155 -1.82 8.37 -11.22
C TRP A 155 -2.49 7.04 -11.60
N LEU A 156 -3.79 6.88 -11.34
CA LEU A 156 -4.55 5.69 -11.72
C LEU A 156 -4.69 5.57 -13.24
N GLU A 157 -4.93 6.66 -13.95
CA GLU A 157 -5.01 6.68 -15.42
C GLU A 157 -3.69 6.26 -16.08
N GLU A 158 -2.56 6.77 -15.57
CA GLU A 158 -1.23 6.34 -16.01
C GLU A 158 -1.02 4.84 -15.76
N LEU A 159 -1.38 4.34 -14.57
CA LEU A 159 -1.25 2.92 -14.24
C LEU A 159 -2.12 2.04 -15.13
N ILE A 160 -3.39 2.42 -15.37
CA ILE A 160 -4.30 1.70 -16.26
C ILE A 160 -3.73 1.67 -17.68
N THR A 161 -3.20 2.79 -18.17
CA THR A 161 -2.59 2.89 -19.50
C THR A 161 -1.37 1.97 -19.63
N ASN A 162 -0.48 1.98 -18.63
CA ASN A 162 0.68 1.10 -18.58
C ASN A 162 0.27 -0.39 -18.55
N GLU A 163 -0.69 -0.72 -17.69
CA GLU A 163 -1.21 -2.08 -17.54
C GLU A 163 -1.89 -2.56 -18.84
N ARG A 164 -2.62 -1.70 -19.56
CA ARG A 164 -3.20 -1.97 -20.90
C ARG A 164 -2.15 -2.10 -22.01
N SER A 165 -0.98 -1.52 -21.82
CA SER A 165 0.16 -1.65 -22.73
C SER A 165 1.08 -2.83 -22.38
N GLY A 166 0.79 -3.57 -21.31
CA GLY A 166 1.63 -4.68 -20.83
C GLY A 166 2.92 -4.22 -20.14
N ARG A 167 3.03 -2.93 -19.81
CA ARG A 167 4.19 -2.34 -19.14
C ARG A 167 3.93 -2.32 -17.62
N ALA A 168 4.74 -3.05 -16.86
CA ALA A 168 4.72 -2.94 -15.41
C ALA A 168 5.31 -1.58 -14.96
N PRO A 169 4.86 -1.01 -13.82
CA PRO A 169 5.45 0.20 -13.27
C PRO A 169 6.96 0.01 -13.02
N SER A 170 7.78 0.90 -13.59
CA SER A 170 9.23 0.86 -13.44
C SER A 170 9.65 1.22 -12.01
N ARG A 171 10.62 0.47 -11.46
CA ARG A 171 11.22 0.77 -10.14
C ARG A 171 12.05 2.07 -10.16
N SER A 172 12.42 2.56 -11.34
CA SER A 172 13.38 3.66 -11.51
C SER A 172 12.78 5.06 -11.48
N ARG A 173 11.52 5.24 -11.04
CA ARG A 173 10.81 6.53 -11.12
C ARG A 173 11.40 7.64 -10.21
N THR A 174 12.35 7.33 -9.32
CA THR A 174 12.79 8.26 -8.26
C THR A 174 14.21 8.82 -8.41
N LEU A 175 15.05 8.33 -9.33
CA LEU A 175 16.45 8.81 -9.44
C LEU A 175 16.72 9.80 -10.58
N ALA A 176 15.74 10.08 -11.44
CA ALA A 176 15.94 10.88 -12.65
C ALA A 176 15.63 12.38 -12.50
N SER A 177 15.11 12.84 -11.35
CA SER A 177 14.77 14.26 -11.15
C SER A 177 15.82 15.09 -10.42
N GLU A 178 16.95 14.52 -9.97
CA GLU A 178 17.96 15.26 -9.19
C GLU A 178 19.29 15.54 -9.92
N THR A 179 19.50 15.10 -11.16
CA THR A 179 20.80 15.28 -11.88
C THR A 179 20.79 16.33 -12.99
N ALA A 180 19.74 17.13 -13.13
CA ALA A 180 19.78 18.30 -14.02
C ALA A 180 20.44 19.50 -13.32
N THR A 181 21.72 19.38 -12.96
CA THR A 181 22.57 20.55 -12.70
C THR A 181 22.85 21.21 -14.05
N PRO A 182 22.56 22.52 -14.25
CA PRO A 182 22.96 23.20 -15.47
C PRO A 182 24.50 23.26 -15.55
N PRO A 183 25.12 23.18 -16.73
CA PRO A 183 26.55 23.40 -16.85
C PRO A 183 26.86 24.85 -16.47
N GLU A 184 27.68 25.03 -15.45
CA GLU A 184 28.27 26.31 -15.08
C GLU A 184 29.29 26.71 -16.15
N ASP A 185 29.05 27.84 -16.80
CA ASP A 185 29.90 28.39 -17.86
C ASP A 185 31.19 28.95 -17.21
N PRO A 186 32.40 28.48 -17.57
CA PRO A 186 33.62 28.98 -16.95
C PRO A 186 33.91 30.40 -17.45
N ARG A 187 33.70 31.38 -16.57
CA ARG A 187 34.12 32.77 -16.80
C ARG A 187 35.63 32.83 -17.06
N PRO A 188 36.11 33.49 -18.13
CA PRO A 188 37.53 33.65 -18.34
C PRO A 188 38.09 34.66 -17.33
N HIS A 189 39.14 34.24 -16.61
CA HIS A 189 40.02 35.15 -15.88
C HIS A 189 40.64 36.15 -16.85
N SER A 190 40.30 37.43 -16.72
CA SER A 190 41.09 38.51 -17.32
C SER A 190 42.04 39.05 -16.28
N ASP A 191 43.33 38.88 -16.56
CA ASP A 191 44.48 39.37 -15.81
C ASP A 191 44.42 40.87 -15.51
N ARG A 192 45.00 41.21 -14.36
CA ARG A 192 45.20 42.56 -13.83
C ARG A 192 46.62 43.02 -14.18
N PRO A 193 46.83 44.27 -14.61
CA PRO A 193 48.06 45.00 -14.32
C PRO A 193 47.94 45.78 -13.00
#